data_AF-A0A919LSJ4-F1
#
_entry.id   AF-A0A919LSJ4-F1
#
_cell.length_a   1.000
_cell.length_b   1.000
_cell.length_c   1.000
_cell.angle_alpha   90.00
_cell.angle_beta   90.00
_cell.angle_gamma   90.00
#
_symmetry.space_group_name_H-M   'P 1'
#
loop_
_entity.id
_entity.type
_entity.pdbx_description
1 polymer ?
#
loop_
_entity_poly.entity_id
_entity_poly.type
_entity_poly.pdbx_seq_one_letter_code
_entity_poly.pdbx_strand_id
1 'polypeptide(L)'
;MAGVQLFFLAFNLLEALLPSLISKESPAGYKGTAMGVYSTSQFLGVAIGGALGGWVDGFFDSQTVFLLGALLAMLWLLVASTMSEPPYVSSLRVEVPDGVVVDSALQARLLSASGVHQALVVPEERSVYIKIDSKVTNRFEIEQLIKGV
;
A
#
# COMPACT_ATOMS: atom_id res chain seq x y z
N MET A 1 21.18 7.64 -24.42
CA MET A 1 21.19 6.28 -23.83
C MET A 1 21.03 6.32 -22.31
N ALA A 2 21.93 6.98 -21.55
CA ALA A 2 21.86 7.03 -20.08
C ALA A 2 20.52 7.55 -19.50
N GLY A 3 19.93 8.59 -20.09
CA GLY A 3 18.66 9.14 -19.60
C GLY A 3 17.47 8.17 -19.68
N VAL A 4 17.39 7.40 -20.77
CA VAL A 4 16.34 6.39 -20.95
C VAL A 4 16.52 5.23 -19.95
N GLN A 5 17.77 4.81 -19.71
CA GLN A 5 18.07 3.78 -18.71
C GLN A 5 17.69 4.23 -17.29
N LEU A 6 18.03 5.47 -16.94
CA LEU A 6 17.66 6.06 -15.65
C LEU A 6 16.14 6.14 -15.49
N PHE A 7 15.43 6.57 -16.55
CA PHE A 7 13.98 6.60 -16.57
C PHE A 7 13.38 5.22 -16.34
N PHE A 8 13.82 4.19 -17.07
CA PHE A 8 13.31 2.82 -16.89
C PHE A 8 13.63 2.25 -15.51
N LEU A 9 14.83 2.51 -14.98
CA LEU A 9 15.19 2.08 -13.63
C LEU A 9 14.26 2.70 -12.58
N ALA A 10 14.09 4.03 -12.64
CA ALA A 10 13.21 4.76 -11.73
C ALA A 10 11.75 4.33 -11.89
N PHE A 11 11.27 4.15 -13.12
CA PHE A 11 9.92 3.71 -13.43
C PHE A 11 9.65 2.31 -12.89
N ASN A 12 10.50 1.32 -13.17
CA ASN A 12 10.30 -0.05 -12.68
C ASN A 12 10.34 -0.12 -11.15
N LEU A 13 11.24 0.64 -10.51
CA LEU A 13 11.28 0.73 -9.06
C LEU A 13 9.99 1.33 -8.51
N LEU A 14 9.53 2.45 -9.07
CA LEU A 14 8.34 3.15 -8.60
C LEU A 14 7.06 2.33 -8.85
N GLU A 15 6.96 1.66 -9.99
CA GLU A 15 5.86 0.76 -10.35
C GLU A 15 5.77 -0.43 -9.38
N ALA A 16 6.89 -0.91 -8.85
CA ALA A 16 6.90 -1.93 -7.80
C ALA A 16 6.50 -1.37 -6.42
N LEU A 17 6.89 -0.13 -6.11
CA LEU A 17 6.64 0.49 -4.80
C LEU A 17 5.19 0.97 -4.63
N LEU A 18 4.58 1.60 -5.64
CA LEU A 18 3.24 2.20 -5.53
C LEU A 18 2.15 1.20 -5.13
N PRO A 19 1.99 0.03 -5.78
CA PRO A 19 0.99 -0.96 -5.40
C PRO A 19 1.25 -1.54 -4.00
N SER A 20 2.54 -1.69 -3.63
CA SER A 20 2.96 -2.17 -2.32
C SER A 20 2.54 -1.20 -1.21
N LEU A 21 2.76 0.10 -1.41
CA LEU A 21 2.35 1.14 -0.47
C LEU A 21 0.83 1.22 -0.34
N ILE A 22 0.10 1.21 -1.46
CA ILE A 22 -1.36 1.25 -1.47
C ILE A 22 -1.94 0.05 -0.71
N SER A 23 -1.39 -1.15 -0.92
CA SER A 23 -1.81 -2.36 -0.21
C SER A 23 -1.57 -2.31 1.31
N LYS A 24 -0.50 -1.63 1.75
CA LYS A 24 -0.17 -1.44 3.17
C LYS A 24 -1.08 -0.42 3.85
N GLU A 25 -1.30 0.72 3.22
CA GLU A 25 -2.19 1.79 3.70
C GLU A 25 -3.67 1.39 3.68
N SER A 26 -4.04 0.47 2.79
CA SER A 26 -5.43 0.02 2.65
C SER A 26 -5.97 -0.63 3.93
N PRO A 27 -7.19 -0.28 4.39
CA PRO A 27 -7.86 -0.95 5.50
C PRO A 27 -8.00 -2.46 5.28
N ALA A 28 -8.03 -3.24 6.36
CA ALA A 28 -8.31 -4.68 6.28
C ALA A 28 -9.67 -4.91 5.58
N GLY A 29 -9.70 -5.76 4.55
CA GLY A 29 -10.91 -6.04 3.74
C GLY A 29 -11.09 -5.15 2.50
N TYR A 30 -10.49 -3.96 2.42
CA TYR A 30 -10.68 -3.03 1.29
C TYR A 30 -9.50 -2.97 0.30
N LYS A 31 -8.53 -3.89 0.43
CA LYS A 31 -7.35 -3.96 -0.46
C LYS A 31 -7.71 -4.06 -1.94
N GLY A 32 -8.75 -4.85 -2.27
CA GLY A 32 -9.22 -5.01 -3.65
C GLY A 32 -9.75 -3.70 -4.26
N THR A 33 -10.56 -2.96 -3.49
CA THR A 33 -11.10 -1.66 -3.93
C THR A 33 -9.99 -0.63 -4.13
N ALA A 34 -9.03 -0.55 -3.20
CA ALA A 34 -7.91 0.36 -3.33
C ALA A 34 -7.02 0.05 -4.55
N MET A 35 -6.75 -1.23 -4.80
CA MET A 35 -6.03 -1.67 -6.01
C MET A 35 -6.84 -1.38 -7.29
N GLY A 36 -8.17 -1.47 -7.24
CA GLY A 36 -9.06 -1.09 -8.34
C GLY A 36 -9.01 0.40 -8.67
N VAL A 37 -9.03 1.26 -7.65
CA VAL A 37 -8.87 2.72 -7.81
C VAL A 37 -7.47 3.05 -8.37
N TYR A 38 -6.43 2.37 -7.88
CA TYR A 38 -5.07 2.50 -8.43
C TYR A 38 -5.03 2.16 -9.91
N SER A 39 -5.56 1.00 -10.30
CA SER A 39 -5.57 0.55 -11.70
C SER A 39 -6.33 1.51 -12.62
N THR A 40 -7.49 2.00 -12.18
CA THR A 40 -8.27 2.97 -12.95
C THR A 40 -7.53 4.29 -13.11
N SER A 41 -6.87 4.77 -12.05
CA SER A 41 -6.03 5.96 -12.08
C SER A 41 -4.82 5.78 -13.00
N GLN A 42 -4.21 4.59 -13.02
CA GLN A 42 -3.10 4.25 -13.90
C GLN A 42 -3.54 4.29 -15.37
N PHE A 43 -4.66 3.66 -15.73
CA PHE A 43 -5.19 3.73 -17.09
C PHE A 43 -5.56 5.14 -17.51
N LEU A 44 -6.15 5.93 -16.61
CA LEU A 44 -6.48 7.33 -16.86
C LEU A 44 -5.20 8.16 -17.09
N GLY A 45 -4.14 7.93 -16.31
CA GLY A 45 -2.83 8.53 -16.50
C GLY A 45 -2.20 8.17 -17.84
N VAL A 46 -2.27 6.89 -18.25
CA VAL A 46 -1.77 6.44 -19.57
C VAL A 46 -2.56 7.07 -20.70
N ALA A 47 -3.89 7.14 -20.60
CA ALA A 47 -4.75 7.73 -21.61
C ALA A 47 -4.51 9.24 -21.77
N ILE A 48 -4.53 9.99 -20.66
CA ILE A 48 -4.28 11.43 -20.66
C ILE A 48 -2.84 11.73 -21.08
N GLY A 49 -1.86 11.00 -20.54
CA GLY A 49 -0.45 11.18 -20.87
C GLY A 49 -0.16 10.89 -22.34
N GLY A 50 -0.73 9.83 -22.91
CA GLY A 50 -0.61 9.50 -24.33
C GLY A 50 -1.29 10.53 -25.23
N ALA A 51 -2.51 10.95 -24.90
CA ALA A 51 -3.26 11.94 -25.68
C ALA A 51 -2.59 13.32 -25.63
N LEU A 52 -2.20 13.81 -24.44
CA LEU A 52 -1.51 15.09 -24.28
C LEU A 52 -0.11 15.04 -24.89
N GLY A 53 0.64 13.95 -24.69
CA GLY A 53 1.97 13.78 -25.27
C GLY A 53 1.93 13.82 -26.80
N GLY A 54 1.02 13.06 -27.42
CA GLY A 54 0.85 13.07 -28.87
C GLY A 54 0.31 14.39 -29.41
N TRP A 55 -0.59 15.07 -28.68
CA TRP A 55 -1.07 16.40 -29.06
C TRP A 55 0.05 17.44 -29.02
N VAL A 56 0.87 17.44 -27.97
CA VAL A 56 2.02 18.36 -27.85
C VAL A 56 3.07 18.06 -28.93
N ASP A 57 3.41 16.81 -29.19
CA ASP A 57 4.36 16.42 -30.26
C ASP A 57 3.83 16.75 -31.67
N GLY A 58 2.51 16.86 -31.85
CA GLY A 58 1.89 17.23 -33.12
C GLY A 58 1.93 18.72 -33.43
N PHE A 59 1.87 19.59 -32.41
CA PHE A 59 1.90 21.05 -32.56
C PHE A 59 3.28 21.66 -32.27
N PHE A 60 4.08 20.98 -31.44
CA PHE A 60 5.43 21.36 -31.03
C PHE A 60 6.42 20.27 -31.43
N ASP A 61 7.65 20.43 -30.99
CA ASP A 61 8.74 19.48 -31.15
C ASP A 61 8.83 18.49 -29.98
N SER A 62 9.43 17.32 -30.22
CA SER A 62 9.56 16.27 -29.20
C SER A 62 10.34 16.72 -27.96
N GLN A 63 11.21 17.73 -28.08
CA GLN A 63 11.90 18.32 -26.94
C GLN A 63 10.92 18.98 -25.96
N THR A 64 9.85 19.59 -26.44
CA THR A 64 8.80 20.20 -25.61
C THR A 64 8.04 19.15 -24.80
N VAL A 65 7.81 17.96 -25.37
CA VAL A 65 7.19 16.82 -24.65
C VAL A 65 8.06 16.36 -23.48
N PHE A 66 9.38 16.24 -23.69
CA PHE A 66 10.31 15.88 -22.62
C PHE A 66 10.38 16.95 -21.52
N LEU A 67 10.36 18.23 -21.89
CA LEU A 67 10.40 19.34 -20.94
C LEU A 67 9.11 19.39 -20.10
N LEU A 68 7.95 19.19 -20.72
CA LEU A 68 6.67 19.07 -20.02
C LEU A 68 6.67 17.88 -19.06
N GLY A 69 7.17 16.72 -19.50
CA GLY A 69 7.33 15.54 -18.65
C GLY A 69 8.25 15.79 -17.46
N ALA A 70 9.37 16.49 -17.66
CA ALA A 70 10.29 16.85 -16.58
C ALA A 70 9.66 17.81 -15.56
N LEU A 71 8.88 18.79 -16.02
CA LEU A 71 8.13 19.71 -15.14
C LEU A 71 7.06 18.97 -14.33
N LEU A 72 6.30 18.07 -14.96
CA LEU A 72 5.31 17.23 -14.28
C LEU A 72 5.97 16.31 -13.24
N ALA A 73 7.12 15.70 -13.57
CA ALA A 73 7.87 14.89 -12.65
C ALA A 73 8.40 15.69 -11.45
N MET A 74 8.89 16.92 -11.68
CA MET A 74 9.27 17.83 -10.58
C MET A 74 8.09 18.21 -9.70
N LEU A 75 6.94 18.53 -10.29
CA LEU A 75 5.73 18.84 -9.53
C LEU A 75 5.29 17.65 -8.68
N TRP A 76 5.31 16.45 -9.25
CA TRP A 76 5.02 15.22 -8.52
C TRP A 76 6.03 14.96 -7.39
N LEU A 77 7.32 15.21 -7.62
CA LEU A 77 8.36 15.09 -6.59
C LEU A 77 8.11 16.05 -5.40
N LEU A 78 7.70 17.29 -5.68
CA LEU A 78 7.33 18.24 -4.63
C LEU A 78 6.15 17.70 -3.80
N VAL A 79 5.11 17.19 -4.45
CA VAL A 79 3.97 16.58 -3.76
C VAL A 79 4.41 15.36 -2.94
N ALA A 80 5.19 14.45 -3.52
CA ALA A 80 5.68 13.25 -2.85
C ALA A 80 6.56 13.58 -1.63
N SER A 81 7.36 14.65 -1.70
CA SER A 81 8.20 15.11 -0.58
C SER A 81 7.40 15.58 0.64
N THR A 82 6.13 15.94 0.45
CA THR A 82 5.23 16.36 1.53
C THR A 82 4.43 15.21 2.14
N MET A 83 4.50 13.99 1.58
CA MET A 83 3.77 12.83 2.09
C MET A 83 4.47 12.25 3.33
N SER A 84 3.69 12.00 4.39
CA SER A 84 4.18 11.38 5.62
C SER A 84 4.47 9.88 5.42
N GLU A 85 5.49 9.38 6.11
CA GLU A 85 5.95 8.00 5.98
C GLU A 85 4.85 6.99 6.40
N PRO A 86 4.52 6.00 5.55
CA PRO A 86 3.44 5.04 5.82
C PRO A 86 3.73 4.20 7.08
N PRO A 87 2.75 3.93 7.97
CA PRO A 87 2.97 3.13 9.16
C PRO A 87 3.46 1.73 8.78
N TYR A 88 4.43 1.19 9.52
CA TYR A 88 4.97 -0.16 9.33
C TYR A 88 4.02 -1.24 9.86
N VAL A 89 2.76 -1.21 9.41
CA VAL A 89 1.72 -2.14 9.83
C VAL A 89 1.75 -3.43 9.01
N SER A 90 2.18 -4.52 9.63
CA SER A 90 2.14 -5.85 9.03
C SER A 90 0.78 -6.50 9.31
N SER A 91 0.10 -6.95 8.26
CA SER A 91 -1.13 -7.72 8.41
C SER A 91 -0.79 -9.20 8.59
N LEU A 92 -1.01 -9.73 9.79
CA LEU A 92 -0.83 -11.13 10.13
C LEU A 92 -2.19 -11.83 10.21
N ARG A 93 -2.29 -13.01 9.61
CA ARG A 93 -3.37 -13.97 9.87
C ARG A 93 -2.85 -14.98 10.88
N VAL A 94 -3.51 -15.09 12.03
CA VAL A 94 -3.17 -16.05 13.08
C VAL A 94 -4.37 -16.96 13.30
N GLU A 95 -4.12 -18.26 13.20
CA GLU A 95 -5.13 -19.29 13.46
C GLU A 95 -5.30 -19.45 14.97
N VAL A 96 -6.56 -19.54 15.41
CA VAL A 96 -6.89 -19.62 16.83
C VAL A 96 -6.82 -21.09 17.27
N PRO A 97 -6.06 -21.43 18.33
CA PRO A 97 -5.97 -22.79 18.85
C PRO A 97 -7.33 -23.36 19.26
N ASP A 98 -7.48 -24.68 19.15
CA ASP A 98 -8.67 -25.39 19.58
C ASP A 98 -8.88 -25.23 21.10
N GLY A 99 -9.99 -24.60 21.47
CA GLY A 99 -10.37 -24.34 22.86
C GLY A 99 -10.60 -22.85 23.18
N VAL A 100 -10.12 -21.94 22.34
CA VAL A 100 -10.32 -20.49 22.51
C VAL A 100 -11.55 -20.03 21.73
N VAL A 101 -12.45 -19.31 22.41
CA VAL A 101 -13.66 -18.76 21.77
C VAL A 101 -13.29 -17.54 20.94
N VAL A 102 -13.68 -17.56 19.67
CA VAL A 102 -13.38 -16.53 18.67
C VAL A 102 -14.47 -15.45 18.72
N ASP A 103 -14.40 -14.56 19.72
CA ASP A 103 -15.44 -13.57 20.04
C ASP A 103 -14.96 -12.11 20.08
N SER A 104 -15.90 -11.20 20.37
CA SER A 104 -15.65 -9.77 20.54
C SER A 104 -14.73 -9.47 21.73
N ALA A 105 -14.67 -10.34 22.74
CA ALA A 105 -13.81 -10.17 23.90
C ALA A 105 -12.34 -10.45 23.54
N LEU A 106 -12.09 -11.47 22.71
CA LEU A 106 -10.78 -11.72 22.11
C LEU A 106 -10.32 -10.52 21.26
N GLN A 107 -11.22 -9.96 20.45
CA GLN A 107 -10.93 -8.75 19.68
C GLN A 107 -10.53 -7.57 20.57
N ALA A 108 -11.30 -7.31 21.64
CA ALA A 108 -11.02 -6.21 22.57
C ALA A 108 -9.68 -6.37 23.29
N ARG A 109 -9.33 -7.60 23.70
CA ARG A 109 -8.02 -7.90 24.30
C ARG A 109 -6.87 -7.70 23.34
N LEU A 110 -7.00 -8.14 22.09
CA LEU A 110 -5.98 -7.93 21.07
C LEU A 110 -5.78 -6.45 20.76
N LEU A 111 -6.86 -5.67 20.68
CA LEU A 111 -6.77 -4.21 20.50
C LEU A 111 -6.12 -3.49 21.70
N SER A 112 -6.17 -4.08 22.90
CA SER A 112 -5.48 -3.55 24.08
C SER A 112 -3.99 -3.91 24.17
N ALA A 113 -3.50 -4.81 23.31
CA ALA A 113 -2.11 -5.21 23.31
C ALA A 113 -1.22 -4.15 22.65
N SER A 114 -0.05 -3.90 23.24
CA SER A 114 0.92 -2.92 22.72
C SER A 114 1.36 -3.30 21.31
N GLY A 115 1.30 -2.35 20.37
CA GLY A 115 1.68 -2.56 18.98
C GLY A 115 0.58 -3.16 18.08
N VAL A 116 -0.63 -3.41 18.60
CA VAL A 116 -1.78 -3.82 17.77
C VAL A 116 -2.57 -2.59 17.31
N HIS A 117 -2.56 -2.31 16.01
CA HIS A 117 -3.31 -1.20 15.42
C HIS A 117 -4.74 -1.58 15.03
N GLN A 118 -4.95 -2.84 14.62
CA GLN A 118 -6.26 -3.34 14.22
C GLN A 118 -6.34 -4.83 14.47
N ALA A 119 -7.47 -5.32 14.97
CA ALA A 119 -7.77 -6.75 15.06
C ALA A 119 -9.17 -6.99 14.51
N LEU A 120 -9.29 -7.91 13.56
CA LEU A 120 -10.54 -8.41 13.00
C LEU A 120 -10.61 -9.91 13.26
N VAL A 121 -11.61 -10.29 14.04
CA VAL A 121 -11.87 -11.69 14.40
C VAL A 121 -12.85 -12.28 13.39
N VAL A 122 -12.50 -13.41 12.76
CA VAL A 122 -13.33 -14.11 11.77
C VAL A 122 -13.66 -15.51 12.29
N PRO A 123 -14.83 -15.68 12.96
CA PRO A 123 -15.23 -16.95 13.57
C PRO A 123 -15.35 -18.10 12.58
N GLU A 124 -15.83 -17.80 11.36
CA GLU A 124 -16.01 -18.79 10.28
C GLU A 124 -14.69 -19.45 9.86
N GLU A 125 -13.58 -18.72 9.91
CA GLU A 125 -12.25 -19.21 9.55
C GLU A 125 -11.41 -19.63 10.77
N ARG A 126 -11.97 -19.54 12.00
CA ARG A 126 -11.23 -19.67 13.28
C ARG A 126 -9.90 -18.90 13.27
N SER A 127 -9.91 -17.71 12.67
CA SER A 127 -8.71 -16.93 12.40
C SER A 127 -8.89 -15.48 12.82
N VAL A 128 -7.82 -14.86 13.28
CA VAL A 128 -7.77 -13.42 13.55
C VAL A 128 -6.81 -12.74 12.58
N TYR A 129 -7.30 -11.69 11.93
CA TYR A 129 -6.52 -10.81 11.07
C TYR A 129 -6.11 -9.58 11.87
N ILE A 130 -4.82 -9.44 12.12
CA ILE A 130 -4.27 -8.44 13.03
C ILE A 130 -3.28 -7.57 12.25
N LYS A 131 -3.43 -6.25 12.32
CA LYS A 131 -2.40 -5.30 11.88
C LYS A 131 -1.54 -4.93 13.07
N ILE A 132 -0.28 -5.33 13.04
CA ILE A 132 0.69 -5.02 14.08
C ILE A 132 1.73 -4.02 13.59
N ASP A 133 2.18 -3.13 14.46
CA ASP A 133 3.41 -2.39 14.25
C ASP A 133 4.59 -3.35 14.40
N SER A 134 5.26 -3.60 13.27
CA SER A 134 6.38 -4.54 13.15
C SER A 134 7.61 -4.07 13.94
N LYS A 135 7.66 -2.80 14.38
CA LYS A 135 8.73 -2.25 15.22
C LYS A 135 8.50 -2.50 16.71
N VAL A 136 7.24 -2.71 17.12
CA VAL A 136 6.85 -2.80 18.54
C VAL A 136 6.51 -4.23 18.95
N THR A 137 5.89 -5.02 18.07
CA THR A 137 5.51 -6.40 18.35
C THR A 137 5.74 -7.31 17.15
N ASN A 138 5.63 -8.62 17.34
CA ASN A 138 5.89 -9.65 16.33
C ASN A 138 4.86 -10.79 16.38
N ARG A 139 4.87 -11.65 15.35
CA ARG A 139 3.93 -12.79 15.24
C ARG A 139 3.95 -13.71 16.47
N PHE A 140 5.12 -13.92 17.06
CA PHE A 140 5.29 -14.86 18.17
C PHE A 140 4.64 -14.33 19.46
N GLU A 141 4.80 -13.04 19.75
CA GLU A 141 4.14 -12.38 20.90
C GLU A 141 2.62 -12.42 20.78
N ILE A 142 2.10 -12.20 19.57
CA ILE A 142 0.66 -12.28 19.29
C ILE A 142 0.13 -13.71 19.44
N GLU A 143 0.86 -14.72 18.94
CA GLU A 143 0.49 -16.12 19.13
C GLU A 143 0.52 -16.53 20.61
N GLN A 144 1.47 -16.03 21.40
CA GLN A 144 1.49 -16.26 22.84
C GLN A 144 0.30 -15.61 23.55
N LEU A 145 -0.07 -14.38 23.17
CA LEU A 145 -1.25 -13.70 23.69
C LEU A 145 -2.55 -14.48 23.42
N ILE A 146 -2.65 -15.13 22.26
CA ILE A 146 -3.81 -15.95 21.89
C ILE A 146 -3.80 -17.31 22.63
N LYS A 147 -2.62 -17.91 22.84
CA LYS A 147 -2.47 -19.20 23.56
C LYS A 147 -2.61 -19.08 25.07
N GLY A 148 -2.38 -17.90 25.64
CA GLY A 148 -2.57 -17.64 27.07
C GLY A 148 -4.04 -17.47 27.48
N VAL A 149 -4.99 -17.87 26.62
CA VAL A 149 -6.44 -17.77 26.81
C VAL A 149 -7.04 -19.15 27.03
#